data_AF-A0A9D4U9S0-F1
#
_entry.id   AF-A0A9D4U9S0-F1
#
_cell.length_a   1.000
_cell.length_b   1.000
_cell.length_c   1.000
_cell.angle_alpha   90.00
_cell.angle_beta   90.00
_cell.angle_gamma   90.00
#
_symmetry.space_group_name_H-M   'P 1'
#
loop_
_entity.id
_entity.type
_entity.pdbx_description
1 polymer ?
#
loop_
_entity_poly.entity_id
_entity_poly.type
_entity_poly.pdbx_seq_one_letter_code
_entity_poly.pdbx_strand_id
1 'polypeptide(L)'
;MAGLLPNLRTPACGGLLTRWVALCSFSKRGVALRAVVSARRAPYCSSTEAGKAGSMMELMSVDRQFEEFRLQLEESGAVRERLRAIVSELDSATRLMQAQLLLIHHSRPSPEILSKIKAHTEGLRSIYGQLAEVLKSVPAQYYRYHDHWRNQTYTVVFLLAFIHWLETGGLLSHGDAAALLGLKDGEFGLDLEDYLVGLCNLSNELPRYVVNQVTTGDYDCAKRASVFLSDLYAAFRMLNLRNDLLRKRFDGMKYDLKKVEEVLYDVKIRGLLSDTTPTSAAES
;
A
#
# COMPACT_ATOMS: atom_id res chain seq x y z
N MET A 1 52.36 43.47 -38.62
CA MET A 1 51.38 43.86 -39.66
C MET A 1 50.18 42.94 -39.49
N ALA A 2 49.04 43.37 -38.93
CA ALA A 2 48.00 44.22 -39.56
C ALA A 2 47.55 43.63 -40.91
N GLY A 3 46.29 43.32 -41.24
CA GLY A 3 44.95 43.37 -40.62
C GLY A 3 44.09 42.31 -41.39
N LEU A 4 42.76 42.20 -41.38
CA LEU A 4 41.63 43.03 -40.99
C LEU A 4 40.35 42.15 -40.99
N LEU A 5 39.40 42.52 -40.13
CA LEU A 5 38.00 42.08 -39.89
C LEU A 5 37.05 42.32 -41.12
N PRO A 6 35.72 41.95 -41.15
CA PRO A 6 34.79 42.00 -40.00
C PRO A 6 33.52 41.08 -39.90
N ASN A 7 33.04 41.03 -38.64
CA ASN A 7 31.66 41.06 -38.08
C ASN A 7 30.48 40.28 -38.68
N LEU A 8 29.76 39.56 -37.79
CA LEU A 8 28.37 39.86 -37.43
C LEU A 8 28.01 39.27 -36.04
N ARG A 9 27.32 40.07 -35.23
CA ARG A 9 26.98 39.91 -33.79
C ARG A 9 25.66 39.15 -33.58
N THR A 10 25.54 38.41 -32.48
CA THR A 10 24.35 38.41 -31.60
C THR A 10 24.75 38.10 -30.13
N PRO A 11 24.04 38.60 -29.10
CA PRO A 11 24.50 38.57 -27.71
C PRO A 11 23.83 37.48 -26.85
N ALA A 12 24.58 37.08 -25.82
CA ALA A 12 24.15 36.27 -24.69
C ALA A 12 23.59 37.12 -23.55
N CYS A 13 22.70 36.54 -22.74
CA CYS A 13 22.45 36.96 -21.35
C CYS A 13 22.14 35.71 -20.49
N GLY A 14 22.93 35.51 -19.42
CA GLY A 14 22.66 34.57 -18.33
C GLY A 14 21.39 34.99 -17.55
N GLY A 15 20.74 34.16 -16.75
CA GLY A 15 21.21 33.11 -15.85
C GLY A 15 20.95 33.60 -14.43
N LEU A 16 19.97 33.01 -13.72
CA LEU A 16 19.81 33.13 -12.26
C LEU A 16 18.89 32.01 -11.71
N LEU A 17 19.44 31.28 -10.74
CA LEU A 17 18.79 30.30 -9.86
C LEU A 17 17.73 30.96 -8.96
N THR A 18 16.68 30.24 -8.55
CA THR A 18 16.51 29.67 -7.17
C THR A 18 15.05 29.31 -6.81
N ARG A 19 14.94 28.18 -6.06
CA ARG A 19 13.98 27.85 -4.98
C ARG A 19 12.46 27.85 -5.25
N TRP A 20 11.90 26.64 -5.23
CA TRP A 20 10.50 26.36 -4.90
C TRP A 20 10.39 25.90 -3.44
N VAL A 21 9.77 26.71 -2.58
CA VAL A 21 9.20 26.29 -1.28
C VAL A 21 7.84 26.96 -1.10
N ALA A 22 6.92 26.16 -0.55
CA ALA A 22 5.49 26.31 -0.28
C ALA A 22 4.95 27.66 0.21
N LEU A 23 3.66 27.90 -0.06
CA LEU A 23 2.61 28.15 0.95
C LEU A 23 1.24 28.33 0.26
N CYS A 24 0.40 27.29 0.29
CA CYS A 24 -1.02 27.40 -0.01
C CYS A 24 -1.77 27.80 1.27
N SER A 25 -2.15 29.06 1.36
CA SER A 25 -3.02 29.59 2.41
C SER A 25 -4.37 29.96 1.81
N PHE A 26 -5.39 29.22 2.24
CA PHE A 26 -6.72 29.69 2.65
C PHE A 26 -7.30 30.95 1.96
N SER A 27 -8.34 30.77 1.15
CA SER A 27 -9.29 31.84 0.83
C SER A 27 -10.71 31.30 0.81
N LYS A 28 -11.45 31.61 1.89
CA LYS A 28 -12.91 31.49 1.96
C LYS A 28 -13.53 32.50 1.00
N ARG A 29 -14.35 32.05 0.05
CA ARG A 29 -15.42 32.87 -0.52
C ARG A 29 -16.68 32.04 -0.59
N GLY A 30 -17.62 32.38 0.29
CA GLY A 30 -18.99 31.89 0.26
C GLY A 30 -19.70 32.38 -0.98
N VAL A 31 -20.46 31.48 -1.61
CA VAL A 31 -21.48 31.83 -2.60
C VAL A 31 -22.81 31.74 -1.88
N ALA A 32 -23.35 32.90 -1.53
CA ALA A 32 -24.73 33.04 -1.09
C ALA A 32 -25.63 32.93 -2.34
N LEU A 33 -26.32 31.80 -2.49
CA LEU A 33 -27.46 31.73 -3.41
C LEU A 33 -28.64 32.43 -2.75
N ARG A 34 -28.94 33.64 -3.27
CA ARG A 34 -30.18 34.35 -3.00
C ARG A 34 -31.36 33.56 -3.56
N ALA A 35 -32.28 33.18 -2.68
CA ALA A 35 -33.64 32.84 -3.06
C ALA A 35 -34.33 34.08 -3.65
N VAL A 36 -34.72 34.03 -4.92
CA VAL A 36 -35.66 34.96 -5.52
C VAL A 36 -36.98 34.22 -5.70
N VAL A 37 -37.86 34.39 -4.71
CA VAL A 37 -39.29 34.08 -4.85
C VAL A 37 -39.93 35.26 -5.57
N SER A 38 -40.38 35.07 -6.82
CA SER A 38 -41.47 35.85 -7.41
C SER A 38 -41.85 35.29 -8.79
N ALA A 39 -43.01 34.65 -8.86
CA ALA A 39 -43.84 34.66 -10.06
C ALA A 39 -45.32 34.68 -9.65
N ARG A 40 -46.03 35.70 -10.14
CA ARG A 40 -47.43 36.05 -9.86
C ARG A 40 -48.42 35.06 -10.51
N ARG A 41 -49.60 34.89 -9.89
CA ARG A 41 -50.84 34.32 -10.49
C ARG A 41 -51.30 35.22 -11.67
N ALA A 42 -52.03 34.78 -12.70
CA ALA A 42 -53.34 34.09 -12.79
C ALA A 42 -53.68 33.83 -14.31
N PRO A 43 -54.92 33.50 -14.77
CA PRO A 43 -55.97 32.57 -14.30
C PRO A 43 -56.42 31.52 -15.37
N TYR A 44 -57.16 30.50 -14.92
CA TYR A 44 -58.18 29.65 -15.58
C TYR A 44 -58.02 29.19 -17.07
N CYS A 45 -57.88 27.88 -17.29
CA CYS A 45 -58.78 27.13 -18.19
C CYS A 45 -58.69 25.60 -17.93
N SER A 46 -59.86 24.98 -17.89
CA SER A 46 -60.13 23.57 -17.63
C SER A 46 -59.67 22.66 -18.78
N SER A 47 -58.76 21.71 -18.49
CA SER A 47 -58.59 20.48 -19.29
C SER A 47 -57.91 19.38 -18.46
N THR A 48 -58.63 18.27 -18.33
CA THR A 48 -58.13 16.90 -18.14
C THR A 48 -57.36 16.59 -16.84
N GLU A 49 -58.10 16.33 -15.76
CA GLU A 49 -57.57 15.82 -14.48
C GLU A 49 -56.77 14.51 -14.63
N ALA A 50 -57.01 13.72 -15.68
CA ALA A 50 -56.28 12.48 -15.92
C ALA A 50 -54.80 12.68 -16.35
N GLY A 51 -54.46 13.79 -17.01
CA GLY A 51 -53.08 14.06 -17.47
C GLY A 51 -52.18 14.69 -16.40
N LYS A 52 -52.75 15.53 -15.53
CA LYS A 52 -52.06 16.09 -14.35
C LYS A 52 -51.87 15.04 -13.25
N ALA A 53 -52.83 14.14 -13.07
CA ALA A 53 -52.67 13.00 -12.17
C ALA A 53 -51.54 12.08 -12.65
N GLY A 54 -51.45 11.79 -13.96
CA GLY A 54 -50.34 11.01 -14.53
C GLY A 54 -48.97 11.65 -14.31
N SER A 55 -48.82 12.95 -14.62
CA SER A 55 -47.56 13.69 -14.42
C SER A 55 -47.19 13.87 -12.95
N MET A 56 -48.16 14.08 -12.05
CA MET A 56 -47.91 14.20 -10.62
C MET A 56 -47.61 12.84 -9.98
N MET A 57 -48.23 11.76 -10.47
CA MET A 57 -47.96 10.38 -10.07
C MET A 57 -46.59 9.91 -10.58
N GLU A 58 -46.16 10.36 -11.75
CA GLU A 58 -44.82 10.14 -12.30
C GLU A 58 -43.75 10.95 -11.55
N LEU A 59 -44.03 12.21 -11.19
CA LEU A 59 -43.15 13.04 -10.35
C LEU A 59 -43.01 12.45 -8.93
N MET A 60 -44.12 11.99 -8.33
CA MET A 60 -44.10 11.28 -7.04
C MET A 60 -43.36 9.94 -7.13
N SER A 61 -43.36 9.29 -8.29
CA SER A 61 -42.58 8.08 -8.54
C SER A 61 -41.07 8.38 -8.58
N VAL A 62 -40.66 9.48 -9.20
CA VAL A 62 -39.24 9.90 -9.24
C VAL A 62 -38.77 10.36 -7.87
N ASP A 63 -39.54 11.22 -7.18
CA ASP A 63 -39.18 11.71 -5.84
C ASP A 63 -39.01 10.56 -4.85
N ARG A 64 -39.92 9.56 -4.89
CA ARG A 64 -39.83 8.38 -4.04
C ARG A 64 -38.59 7.52 -4.36
N GLN A 65 -38.28 7.33 -5.65
CA GLN A 65 -37.08 6.59 -6.06
C GLN A 65 -35.80 7.30 -5.59
N PHE A 66 -35.72 8.62 -5.71
CA PHE A 66 -34.55 9.38 -5.26
C PHE A 66 -34.44 9.41 -3.73
N GLU A 67 -35.55 9.36 -3.01
CA GLU A 67 -35.55 9.19 -1.57
C GLU A 67 -35.03 7.81 -1.15
N GLU A 68 -35.42 6.74 -1.85
CA GLU A 68 -34.85 5.40 -1.67
C GLU A 68 -33.33 5.39 -1.95
N PHE A 69 -32.86 6.05 -3.02
CA PHE A 69 -31.42 6.19 -3.30
C PHE A 69 -30.69 6.97 -2.21
N ARG A 70 -31.29 8.04 -1.68
CA ARG A 70 -30.71 8.83 -0.58
C ARG A 70 -30.46 7.95 0.65
N LEU A 71 -31.45 7.14 1.04
CA LEU A 71 -31.33 6.22 2.17
C LEU A 71 -30.23 5.16 1.96
N GLN A 72 -30.16 4.57 0.76
CA GLN A 72 -29.10 3.62 0.42
C GLN A 72 -27.70 4.26 0.47
N LEU A 73 -27.57 5.51 0.01
CA LEU A 73 -26.31 6.24 0.07
C LEU A 73 -25.90 6.56 1.51
N GLU A 74 -26.86 6.94 2.38
CA GLU A 74 -26.62 7.18 3.80
C GLU A 74 -26.13 5.93 4.53
N GLU A 75 -26.79 4.79 4.30
CA GLU A 75 -26.38 3.50 4.87
C GLU A 75 -24.95 3.13 4.42
N SER A 76 -24.66 3.25 3.12
CA SER A 76 -23.32 3.01 2.60
C SER A 76 -22.29 4.00 3.17
N GLY A 77 -22.70 5.24 3.44
CA GLY A 77 -21.88 6.27 4.09
C GLY A 77 -21.53 5.90 5.53
N ALA A 78 -22.50 5.39 6.29
CA ALA A 78 -22.29 4.93 7.66
C ALA A 78 -21.32 3.74 7.73
N VAL A 79 -21.39 2.81 6.76
CA VAL A 79 -20.42 1.71 6.64
C VAL A 79 -19.01 2.24 6.40
N ARG A 80 -18.83 3.16 5.45
CA ARG A 80 -17.52 3.77 5.16
C ARG A 80 -16.94 4.48 6.38
N GLU A 81 -17.76 5.16 7.17
CA GLU A 81 -17.28 5.87 8.36
C GLU A 81 -16.77 4.90 9.44
N ARG A 82 -17.49 3.80 9.69
CA ARG A 82 -17.02 2.74 10.59
C ARG A 82 -15.71 2.13 10.10
N LEU A 83 -15.59 1.86 8.80
CA LEU A 83 -14.36 1.34 8.21
C LEU A 83 -13.19 2.30 8.37
N ARG A 84 -13.38 3.62 8.17
CA ARG A 84 -12.32 4.62 8.37
C ARG A 84 -11.79 4.64 9.79
N ALA A 85 -12.67 4.52 10.79
CA ALA A 85 -12.25 4.44 12.19
C ALA A 85 -11.34 3.23 12.44
N ILE A 86 -11.76 2.03 12.01
CA ILE A 86 -10.97 0.80 12.13
C ILE A 86 -9.64 0.89 11.37
N VAL A 87 -9.65 1.44 10.15
CA VAL A 87 -8.43 1.61 9.35
C VAL A 87 -7.46 2.60 9.99
N SER A 88 -7.95 3.65 10.67
CA SER A 88 -7.11 4.57 11.43
C SER A 88 -6.39 3.89 12.60
N GLU A 89 -7.08 2.96 13.28
CA GLU A 89 -6.48 2.10 14.31
C GLU A 89 -5.45 1.15 13.70
N LEU A 90 -5.78 0.49 12.58
CA LEU A 90 -4.88 -0.39 11.85
C LEU A 90 -3.58 0.32 11.45
N ASP A 91 -3.71 1.52 10.91
CA ASP A 91 -2.61 2.37 10.47
C ASP A 91 -1.72 2.79 11.66
N SER A 92 -2.32 3.09 12.82
CA SER A 92 -1.58 3.41 14.04
C SER A 92 -0.82 2.20 14.60
N ALA A 93 -1.44 1.03 14.64
CA ALA A 93 -0.78 -0.22 15.05
C ALA A 93 0.36 -0.60 14.09
N THR A 94 0.12 -0.48 12.79
CA THR A 94 1.11 -0.77 11.73
C THR A 94 2.32 0.15 11.84
N ARG A 95 2.13 1.45 12.08
CA ARG A 95 3.22 2.40 12.30
C ARG A 95 4.10 2.03 13.51
N LEU A 96 3.49 1.61 14.61
CA LEU A 96 4.24 1.21 15.81
C LEU A 96 5.10 -0.03 15.54
N MET A 97 4.53 -1.04 14.89
CA MET A 97 5.24 -2.25 14.50
C MET A 97 6.39 -1.94 13.53
N GLN A 98 6.15 -1.07 12.54
CA GLN A 98 7.17 -0.64 11.59
C GLN A 98 8.30 0.17 12.26
N ALA A 99 7.98 1.03 13.24
CA ALA A 99 8.99 1.76 14.00
C ALA A 99 9.93 0.83 14.78
N GLN A 100 9.40 -0.27 15.34
CA GLN A 100 10.23 -1.27 16.01
C GLN A 100 11.06 -2.09 15.01
N LEU A 101 10.51 -2.41 13.85
CA LEU A 101 11.23 -3.10 12.78
C LEU A 101 12.44 -2.28 12.29
N LEU A 102 12.36 -0.94 12.28
CA LEU A 102 13.50 -0.09 11.93
C LEU A 102 14.73 -0.32 12.82
N LEU A 103 14.55 -0.77 14.08
CA LEU A 103 15.66 -1.08 14.97
C LEU A 103 16.51 -2.25 14.46
N ILE A 104 15.91 -3.19 13.73
CA ILE A 104 16.60 -4.34 13.13
C ILE A 104 17.58 -3.91 12.03
N HIS A 105 17.41 -2.71 11.46
CA HIS A 105 18.38 -2.18 10.51
C HIS A 105 19.66 -1.68 11.18
N HIS A 106 19.65 -1.39 12.49
CA HIS A 106 20.80 -0.80 13.19
C HIS A 106 21.46 -1.77 14.17
N SER A 107 20.89 -2.97 14.34
CA SER A 107 21.36 -3.98 15.28
C SER A 107 21.19 -5.36 14.68
N ARG A 108 21.97 -6.34 15.16
CA ARG A 108 21.74 -7.73 14.75
C ARG A 108 20.36 -8.18 15.23
N PRO A 109 19.56 -8.88 14.40
CA PRO A 109 18.29 -9.42 14.84
C PRO A 109 18.51 -10.35 16.04
N SER A 110 17.97 -9.96 17.19
CA SER A 110 17.95 -10.82 18.38
C SER A 110 16.56 -11.42 18.56
N PRO A 111 16.45 -12.65 19.11
CA PRO A 111 15.15 -13.28 19.38
C PRO A 111 14.23 -12.41 20.25
N GLU A 112 14.81 -11.62 21.17
CA GLU A 112 14.06 -10.70 22.04
C GLU A 112 13.45 -9.52 21.29
N ILE A 113 14.12 -8.99 20.26
CA ILE A 113 13.57 -7.91 19.43
C ILE A 113 12.43 -8.47 18.58
N LEU A 114 12.64 -9.65 17.99
CA LEU A 114 11.64 -10.31 17.14
C LEU A 114 10.39 -10.69 17.93
N SER A 115 10.53 -11.19 19.16
CA SER A 115 9.39 -11.51 20.03
C SER A 115 8.58 -10.27 20.41
N LYS A 116 9.25 -9.14 20.69
CA LYS A 116 8.59 -7.85 20.95
C LYS A 116 7.79 -7.36 19.75
N ILE A 117 8.33 -7.49 18.54
CA ILE A 117 7.61 -7.06 17.33
C ILE A 117 6.42 -8.00 17.06
N LYS A 118 6.59 -9.30 17.26
CA LYS A 118 5.50 -10.30 17.15
C LYS A 118 4.36 -10.07 18.13
N ALA A 119 4.62 -9.49 19.30
CA ALA A 119 3.56 -9.17 20.24
C ALA A 119 2.50 -8.21 19.65
N HIS A 120 2.86 -7.38 18.66
CA HIS A 120 1.89 -6.52 17.96
C HIS A 120 0.92 -7.30 17.07
N THR A 121 1.22 -8.54 16.70
CA THR A 121 0.36 -9.36 15.84
C THR A 121 -1.00 -9.64 16.50
N GLU A 122 -1.08 -9.72 17.83
CA GLU A 122 -2.35 -9.89 18.55
C GLU A 122 -3.25 -8.65 18.39
N GLY A 123 -2.66 -7.44 18.46
CA GLY A 123 -3.37 -6.19 18.21
C GLY A 123 -3.91 -6.12 16.78
N LEU A 124 -3.09 -6.51 15.79
CA LEU A 124 -3.52 -6.59 14.39
C LEU A 124 -4.68 -7.58 14.21
N ARG A 125 -4.59 -8.77 14.81
CA ARG A 125 -5.67 -9.77 14.77
C ARG A 125 -6.99 -9.21 15.31
N SER A 126 -6.95 -8.48 16.42
CA SER A 126 -8.13 -7.83 16.99
C SER A 126 -8.77 -6.84 15.99
N ILE A 127 -7.96 -5.99 15.36
CA ILE A 127 -8.42 -4.98 14.40
C ILE A 127 -9.02 -5.63 13.14
N TYR A 128 -8.38 -6.68 12.60
CA TYR A 128 -8.94 -7.44 11.48
C TYR A 128 -10.24 -8.18 11.86
N GLY A 129 -10.39 -8.60 13.12
CA GLY A 129 -11.64 -9.14 13.65
C GLY A 129 -12.78 -8.10 13.66
N GLN A 130 -12.49 -6.85 14.04
CA GLN A 130 -13.48 -5.75 13.95
C GLN A 130 -13.87 -5.46 12.49
N LEU A 131 -12.89 -5.49 11.58
CA LEU A 131 -13.13 -5.30 10.15
C LEU A 131 -14.03 -6.41 9.59
N ALA A 132 -13.78 -7.67 9.98
CA ALA A 132 -14.62 -8.80 9.62
C ALA A 132 -16.06 -8.61 10.11
N GLU A 133 -16.26 -8.11 11.33
CA GLU A 133 -17.58 -7.88 11.90
C GLU A 133 -18.39 -6.82 11.14
N VAL A 134 -17.73 -5.73 10.71
CA VAL A 134 -18.39 -4.74 9.84
C VAL A 134 -18.83 -5.38 8.53
N LEU A 135 -18.02 -6.25 7.94
CA LEU A 135 -18.32 -6.90 6.66
C LEU A 135 -19.43 -7.96 6.76
N LYS A 136 -19.59 -8.62 7.91
CA LYS A 136 -20.75 -9.48 8.16
C LYS A 136 -22.07 -8.72 8.07
N SER A 137 -22.08 -7.43 8.44
CA SER A 137 -23.28 -6.59 8.32
C SER A 137 -23.62 -6.21 6.87
N VAL A 138 -22.68 -6.41 5.92
CA VAL A 138 -22.85 -6.10 4.49
C VAL A 138 -22.39 -7.28 3.61
N PRO A 139 -23.15 -8.40 3.61
CA PRO A 139 -22.76 -9.60 2.88
C PRO A 139 -22.59 -9.32 1.38
N ALA A 140 -21.65 -10.05 0.76
CA ALA A 140 -21.29 -9.91 -0.66
C ALA A 140 -20.77 -8.53 -1.12
N GLN A 141 -20.47 -7.60 -0.20
CA GLN A 141 -19.92 -6.27 -0.53
C GLN A 141 -18.43 -6.12 -0.20
N TYR A 142 -17.70 -7.23 0.00
CA TYR A 142 -16.26 -7.22 0.31
C TYR A 142 -15.46 -6.29 -0.62
N TYR A 143 -15.52 -6.55 -1.94
CA TYR A 143 -14.76 -5.79 -2.94
C TYR A 143 -15.24 -4.35 -3.12
N ARG A 144 -16.48 -4.03 -2.74
CA ARG A 144 -16.99 -2.65 -2.77
C ARG A 144 -16.24 -1.75 -1.79
N TYR A 145 -15.81 -2.31 -0.65
CA TYR A 145 -15.16 -1.55 0.42
C TYR A 145 -13.67 -1.87 0.59
N HIS A 146 -13.15 -2.91 -0.07
CA HIS A 146 -11.76 -3.40 0.03
C HIS A 146 -10.68 -2.31 -0.08
N ASP A 147 -10.88 -1.33 -0.96
CA ASP A 147 -9.96 -0.20 -1.14
C ASP A 147 -9.69 0.62 0.14
N HIS A 148 -10.56 0.55 1.14
CA HIS A 148 -10.39 1.30 2.40
C HIS A 148 -9.22 0.75 3.24
N TRP A 149 -8.93 -0.55 3.19
CA TRP A 149 -7.90 -1.18 4.02
C TRP A 149 -6.80 -1.91 3.23
N ARG A 150 -6.93 -2.07 1.90
CA ARG A 150 -5.97 -2.84 1.09
C ARG A 150 -4.54 -2.33 1.25
N ASN A 151 -4.35 -1.00 1.24
CA ASN A 151 -3.01 -0.39 1.30
C ASN A 151 -2.31 -0.71 2.63
N GLN A 152 -3.06 -0.66 3.73
CA GLN A 152 -2.58 -1.02 5.05
C GLN A 152 -2.30 -2.52 5.13
N THR A 153 -3.13 -3.34 4.47
CA THR A 153 -2.93 -4.80 4.38
C THR A 153 -1.64 -5.16 3.65
N TYR A 154 -1.27 -4.44 2.58
CA TYR A 154 0.05 -4.62 1.94
C TYR A 154 1.20 -4.43 2.94
N THR A 155 1.12 -3.38 3.77
CA THR A 155 2.14 -3.09 4.78
C THR A 155 2.15 -4.15 5.87
N VAL A 156 0.98 -4.57 6.37
CA VAL A 156 0.87 -5.60 7.39
C VAL A 156 1.46 -6.93 6.91
N VAL A 157 1.11 -7.38 5.69
CA VAL A 157 1.68 -8.61 5.12
C VAL A 157 3.20 -8.48 4.97
N PHE A 158 3.69 -7.34 4.48
CA PHE A 158 5.13 -7.06 4.43
C PHE A 158 5.80 -7.25 5.79
N LEU A 159 5.27 -6.61 6.85
CA LEU A 159 5.85 -6.66 8.19
C LEU A 159 5.88 -8.10 8.73
N LEU A 160 4.78 -8.85 8.56
CA LEU A 160 4.69 -10.24 8.99
C LEU A 160 5.66 -11.14 8.21
N ALA A 161 5.72 -10.98 6.89
CA ALA A 161 6.62 -11.75 6.04
C ALA A 161 8.09 -11.43 6.35
N PHE A 162 8.42 -10.18 6.65
CA PHE A 162 9.78 -9.79 7.00
C PHE A 162 10.22 -10.42 8.32
N ILE A 163 9.37 -10.38 9.35
CA ILE A 163 9.67 -11.02 10.64
C ILE A 163 9.86 -12.53 10.47
N HIS A 164 8.97 -13.17 9.71
CA HIS A 164 9.07 -14.61 9.44
C HIS A 164 10.37 -14.96 8.72
N TRP A 165 10.77 -14.16 7.72
CA TRP A 165 12.02 -14.34 7.01
C TRP A 165 13.24 -14.13 7.91
N LEU A 166 13.21 -13.14 8.82
CA LEU A 166 14.31 -12.91 9.78
C LEU A 166 14.52 -14.11 10.72
N GLU A 167 13.47 -14.87 11.01
CA GLU A 167 13.53 -16.03 11.90
C GLU A 167 13.89 -17.34 11.20
N THR A 168 13.36 -17.54 10.00
CA THR A 168 13.41 -18.84 9.31
C THR A 168 14.28 -18.82 8.05
N GLY A 169 14.52 -17.65 7.48
CA GLY A 169 15.06 -17.47 6.13
C GLY A 169 14.07 -17.82 5.01
N GLY A 170 12.85 -18.25 5.33
CA GLY A 170 11.84 -18.73 4.41
C GLY A 170 10.76 -17.70 4.06
N LEU A 171 9.87 -18.10 3.15
CA LEU A 171 8.69 -17.33 2.76
C LEU A 171 7.51 -17.66 3.69
N LEU A 172 6.90 -16.65 4.29
CA LEU A 172 5.65 -16.80 5.03
C LEU A 172 4.53 -17.17 4.06
N SER A 173 3.91 -18.34 4.22
CA SER A 173 2.83 -18.76 3.32
C SER A 173 1.59 -17.86 3.44
N HIS A 174 0.78 -17.77 2.37
CA HIS A 174 -0.49 -17.02 2.39
C HIS A 174 -1.43 -17.52 3.49
N GLY A 175 -1.54 -18.84 3.66
CA GLY A 175 -2.35 -19.45 4.71
C GLY A 175 -1.86 -19.09 6.11
N ASP A 176 -0.55 -19.09 6.34
CA ASP A 176 0.00 -18.72 7.66
C ASP A 176 -0.15 -17.22 7.93
N ALA A 177 0.02 -16.36 6.93
CA ALA A 177 -0.27 -14.94 7.04
C ALA A 177 -1.75 -14.70 7.42
N ALA A 178 -2.69 -15.39 6.76
CA ALA A 178 -4.09 -15.33 7.11
C ALA A 178 -4.35 -15.84 8.54
N ALA A 179 -3.66 -16.90 8.97
CA ALA A 179 -3.77 -17.44 10.33
C ALA A 179 -3.32 -16.44 11.40
N LEU A 180 -2.19 -15.77 11.16
CA LEU A 180 -1.66 -14.76 12.08
C LEU A 180 -2.68 -13.64 12.30
N LEU A 181 -3.35 -13.20 11.23
CA LEU A 181 -4.40 -12.18 11.25
C LEU A 181 -5.77 -12.67 11.72
N GLY A 182 -5.95 -13.98 11.96
CA GLY A 182 -7.24 -14.54 12.39
C GLY A 182 -8.28 -14.67 11.26
N LEU A 183 -7.83 -14.86 10.02
CA LEU A 183 -8.64 -14.84 8.80
C LEU A 183 -8.85 -16.23 8.16
N LYS A 184 -8.51 -17.32 8.85
CA LYS A 184 -8.57 -18.69 8.27
C LYS A 184 -9.99 -19.26 8.14
N ASP A 185 -10.90 -18.91 9.04
CA ASP A 185 -12.18 -19.63 9.22
C ASP A 185 -13.43 -18.79 8.85
N GLY A 186 -13.27 -17.69 8.11
CA GLY A 186 -14.35 -16.73 7.84
C GLY A 186 -14.58 -16.40 6.36
N GLU A 187 -15.74 -15.80 6.06
CA GLU A 187 -16.03 -15.20 4.74
C GLU A 187 -15.08 -14.02 4.41
N PHE A 188 -14.50 -13.41 5.45
CA PHE A 188 -13.48 -12.38 5.34
C PHE A 188 -12.08 -13.02 5.38
N GLY A 189 -11.44 -13.09 4.21
CA GLY A 189 -10.11 -13.65 4.03
C GLY A 189 -9.06 -12.62 3.64
N LEU A 190 -7.78 -13.01 3.74
CA LEU A 190 -6.68 -12.25 3.16
C LEU A 190 -6.69 -12.43 1.63
N ASP A 191 -6.88 -11.34 0.88
CA ASP A 191 -6.87 -11.40 -0.57
C ASP A 191 -5.47 -11.82 -1.09
N LEU A 192 -5.45 -12.63 -2.15
CA LEU A 192 -4.21 -13.15 -2.74
C LEU A 192 -3.37 -12.03 -3.34
N GLU A 193 -3.99 -11.06 -4.02
CA GLU A 193 -3.26 -9.94 -4.62
C GLU A 193 -2.64 -9.07 -3.53
N ASP A 194 -3.34 -8.85 -2.43
CA ASP A 194 -2.81 -8.10 -1.28
C ASP A 194 -1.58 -8.75 -0.68
N TYR A 195 -1.61 -10.08 -0.55
CA TYR A 195 -0.48 -10.83 -0.09
C TYR A 195 0.72 -10.70 -1.03
N LEU A 196 0.52 -10.86 -2.34
CA LEU A 196 1.59 -10.76 -3.33
C LEU A 196 2.20 -9.35 -3.40
N VAL A 197 1.39 -8.29 -3.29
CA VAL A 197 1.89 -6.91 -3.19
C VAL A 197 2.70 -6.71 -1.91
N GLY A 198 2.28 -7.29 -0.78
CA GLY A 198 3.05 -7.28 0.46
C GLY A 198 4.44 -7.93 0.32
N LEU A 199 4.54 -9.04 -0.42
CA LEU A 199 5.83 -9.67 -0.73
C LEU A 199 6.73 -8.81 -1.61
N CYS A 200 6.16 -8.06 -2.56
CA CYS A 200 6.91 -7.08 -3.33
C CYS A 200 7.51 -6.00 -2.42
N ASN A 201 6.74 -5.49 -1.45
CA ASN A 201 7.27 -4.52 -0.48
C ASN A 201 8.40 -5.10 0.39
N LEU A 202 8.33 -6.39 0.77
CA LEU A 202 9.46 -7.08 1.42
C LEU A 202 10.72 -7.03 0.55
N SER A 203 10.57 -7.31 -0.75
CA SER A 203 11.72 -7.25 -1.68
C SER A 203 12.36 -5.86 -1.75
N ASN A 204 11.57 -4.79 -1.59
CA ASN A 204 12.09 -3.42 -1.59
C ASN A 204 12.89 -3.07 -0.31
N GLU A 205 12.58 -3.69 0.84
CA GLU A 205 13.27 -3.40 2.11
C GLU A 205 14.57 -4.20 2.27
N LEU A 206 14.66 -5.38 1.64
CA LEU A 206 15.82 -6.28 1.76
C LEU A 206 17.16 -5.64 1.36
N PRO A 207 17.29 -4.87 0.25
CA PRO A 207 18.55 -4.20 -0.09
C PRO A 207 19.06 -3.29 1.03
N ARG A 208 18.16 -2.52 1.65
CA ARG A 208 18.51 -1.63 2.77
C ARG A 208 18.92 -2.42 4.00
N TYR A 209 18.19 -3.50 4.30
CA TYR A 209 18.55 -4.42 5.39
C TYR A 209 19.96 -5.00 5.17
N VAL A 210 20.24 -5.52 3.98
CA VAL A 210 21.53 -6.15 3.64
C VAL A 210 22.70 -5.19 3.80
N VAL A 211 22.61 -3.98 3.23
CA VAL A 211 23.67 -2.96 3.36
C VAL A 211 23.98 -2.65 4.81
N ASN A 212 22.94 -2.48 5.63
CA ASN A 212 23.14 -2.13 7.03
C ASN A 212 23.70 -3.30 7.85
N GLN A 213 23.25 -4.53 7.61
CA GLN A 213 23.79 -5.71 8.29
C GLN A 213 25.26 -5.95 7.93
N VAL A 214 25.63 -5.81 6.66
CA VAL A 214 27.03 -5.87 6.21
C VAL A 214 27.87 -4.78 6.90
N THR A 215 27.30 -3.58 7.09
CA THR A 215 27.96 -2.49 7.83
C THR A 215 28.19 -2.86 9.31
N THR A 216 27.28 -3.62 9.92
CA THR A 216 27.44 -4.18 11.29
C THR A 216 28.29 -5.46 11.35
N GLY A 217 28.82 -5.93 10.22
CA GLY A 217 29.67 -7.11 10.14
C GLY A 217 28.95 -8.46 10.06
N ASP A 218 27.64 -8.51 9.75
CA ASP A 218 26.98 -9.75 9.29
C ASP A 218 27.04 -9.81 7.75
N TYR A 219 28.04 -10.53 7.26
CA TYR A 219 28.28 -10.70 5.82
C TYR A 219 27.43 -11.81 5.20
N ASP A 220 27.08 -12.83 5.98
CA ASP A 220 26.29 -13.98 5.52
C ASP A 220 24.85 -13.59 5.20
N CYS A 221 24.36 -12.51 5.83
CA CYS A 221 23.09 -11.86 5.51
C CYS A 221 22.92 -11.60 4.00
N ALA A 222 23.96 -11.10 3.32
CA ALA A 222 23.89 -10.80 1.89
C ALA A 222 23.63 -12.06 1.06
N LYS A 223 24.25 -13.17 1.43
CA LYS A 223 24.05 -14.48 0.79
C LYS A 223 22.63 -14.99 1.03
N ARG A 224 22.13 -14.94 2.28
CA ARG A 224 20.77 -15.36 2.63
C ARG A 224 19.71 -14.57 1.85
N ALA A 225 19.85 -13.24 1.81
CA ALA A 225 18.91 -12.37 1.09
C ALA A 225 18.96 -12.58 -0.43
N SER A 226 20.15 -12.79 -1.01
CA SER A 226 20.32 -13.04 -2.45
C SER A 226 19.63 -14.34 -2.88
N VAL A 227 19.79 -15.43 -2.13
CA VAL A 227 19.12 -16.71 -2.40
C VAL A 227 17.60 -16.53 -2.32
N PHE A 228 17.11 -15.95 -1.23
CA PHE A 228 15.68 -15.72 -1.04
C PHE A 228 15.05 -14.85 -2.14
N LEU A 229 15.69 -13.72 -2.51
CA LEU A 229 15.18 -12.85 -3.58
C LEU A 229 15.22 -13.51 -4.95
N SER A 230 16.23 -14.36 -5.22
CA SER A 230 16.32 -15.10 -6.48
C SER A 230 15.17 -16.10 -6.61
N ASP A 231 14.90 -16.86 -5.53
CA ASP A 231 13.80 -17.83 -5.48
C ASP A 231 12.44 -17.12 -5.58
N LEU A 232 12.28 -16.00 -4.86
CA LEU A 232 11.07 -15.18 -4.92
C LEU A 232 10.84 -14.63 -6.33
N TYR A 233 11.88 -14.07 -6.96
CA TYR A 233 11.80 -13.53 -8.32
C TYR A 233 11.45 -14.63 -9.33
N ALA A 234 12.06 -15.81 -9.23
CA ALA A 234 11.73 -16.96 -10.06
C ALA A 234 10.27 -17.39 -9.86
N ALA A 235 9.79 -17.43 -8.62
CA ALA A 235 8.41 -17.78 -8.29
C ALA A 235 7.40 -16.79 -8.89
N PHE A 236 7.65 -15.49 -8.78
CA PHE A 236 6.81 -14.47 -9.41
C PHE A 236 6.81 -14.57 -10.95
N ARG A 237 7.90 -15.00 -11.59
CA ARG A 237 7.92 -15.23 -13.04
C ARG A 237 7.06 -16.41 -13.49
N MET A 238 6.76 -17.35 -12.61
CA MET A 238 5.80 -18.43 -12.91
C MET A 238 4.36 -17.91 -12.96
N LEU A 239 4.09 -16.74 -12.39
CA LEU A 239 2.76 -16.13 -12.38
C LEU A 239 2.53 -15.35 -13.68
N ASN A 240 1.42 -15.65 -14.37
CA ASN A 240 1.00 -14.90 -15.56
C ASN A 240 0.25 -13.61 -15.17
N LEU A 241 0.98 -12.64 -14.64
CA LEU A 241 0.42 -11.36 -14.17
C LEU A 241 -0.06 -10.48 -15.34
N ARG A 242 -1.24 -9.87 -15.19
CA ARG A 242 -1.76 -8.86 -16.11
C ARG A 242 -1.06 -7.52 -15.89
N ASN A 243 -1.22 -6.56 -16.81
CA ASN A 243 -0.62 -5.21 -16.69
C ASN A 243 -1.33 -4.33 -15.65
N ASP A 244 -1.25 -4.71 -14.38
CA ASP A 244 -1.90 -4.07 -13.24
C ASP A 244 -0.89 -3.51 -12.21
N LEU A 245 -1.37 -3.16 -11.03
CA LEU A 245 -0.54 -2.67 -9.93
C LEU A 245 0.50 -3.71 -9.50
N LEU A 246 0.11 -4.98 -9.40
CA LEU A 246 0.99 -6.06 -8.96
C LEU A 246 2.13 -6.26 -9.95
N ARG A 247 1.85 -6.19 -11.26
CA ARG A 247 2.90 -6.24 -12.28
C ARG A 247 3.90 -5.10 -12.16
N LYS A 248 3.42 -3.86 -11.96
CA LYS A 248 4.29 -2.70 -11.76
C LYS A 248 5.18 -2.85 -10.52
N ARG A 249 4.67 -3.45 -9.44
CA ARG A 249 5.43 -3.73 -8.22
C ARG A 249 6.48 -4.83 -8.46
N PHE A 250 6.08 -5.93 -9.10
CA PHE A 250 6.95 -7.04 -9.45
C PHE A 250 8.09 -6.61 -10.39
N ASP A 251 7.83 -5.77 -11.40
CA ASP A 251 8.86 -5.29 -12.33
C ASP A 251 9.99 -4.52 -11.62
N GLY A 252 9.72 -3.99 -10.41
CA GLY A 252 10.70 -3.35 -9.54
C GLY A 252 11.68 -4.33 -8.87
N MET A 253 11.24 -5.56 -8.60
CA MET A 253 11.99 -6.57 -7.84
C MET A 253 13.35 -6.91 -8.46
N LYS A 254 13.47 -6.85 -9.80
CA LYS A 254 14.75 -7.09 -10.51
C LYS A 254 15.84 -6.08 -10.11
N TYR A 255 15.46 -4.85 -9.78
CA TYR A 255 16.41 -3.83 -9.35
C TYR A 255 16.85 -4.04 -7.91
N ASP A 256 15.95 -4.53 -7.06
CA ASP A 256 16.27 -4.85 -5.67
C ASP A 256 17.16 -6.09 -5.58
N LEU A 257 16.89 -7.12 -6.39
CA LEU A 257 17.79 -8.27 -6.54
C LEU A 257 19.19 -7.84 -6.98
N LYS A 258 19.30 -7.01 -8.03
CA LYS A 258 20.59 -6.48 -8.52
C LYS A 258 21.38 -5.76 -7.42
N LYS A 259 20.74 -4.93 -6.60
CA LYS A 259 21.41 -4.24 -5.48
C LYS A 259 21.97 -5.23 -4.45
N VAL A 260 21.21 -6.28 -4.10
CA VAL A 260 21.67 -7.30 -3.16
C VAL A 260 22.82 -8.12 -3.75
N GLU A 261 22.75 -8.46 -5.04
CA GLU A 261 23.84 -9.14 -5.76
C GLU A 261 25.12 -8.31 -5.83
N GLU A 262 25.02 -7.00 -6.05
CA GLU A 262 26.16 -6.08 -6.02
C GLU A 262 26.84 -6.07 -4.65
N VAL A 263 26.05 -6.00 -3.56
CA VAL A 263 26.60 -6.08 -2.20
C VAL A 263 27.24 -7.45 -1.93
N LEU A 264 26.61 -8.54 -2.37
CA LEU A 264 27.15 -9.89 -2.21
C LEU A 264 28.46 -10.08 -2.99
N TYR A 265 28.54 -9.55 -4.22
CA TYR A 265 29.77 -9.54 -5.00
C TYR A 265 30.90 -8.84 -4.23
N ASP A 266 30.61 -7.66 -3.70
CA ASP A 266 31.52 -6.86 -2.89
C ASP A 266 32.03 -7.56 -1.62
N VAL A 267 31.16 -8.34 -0.97
CA VAL A 267 31.52 -9.17 0.19
C VAL A 267 32.40 -10.35 -0.23
N LYS A 268 32.06 -10.99 -1.36
CA LYS A 268 32.76 -12.18 -1.87
C LYS A 268 34.18 -11.87 -2.36
N ILE A 269 34.38 -10.78 -3.11
CA ILE A 269 35.72 -10.40 -3.59
C ILE A 269 36.67 -10.03 -2.45
N ARG A 270 36.13 -9.58 -1.31
CA ARG A 270 36.90 -9.23 -0.11
C ARG A 270 37.15 -10.43 0.80
N GLY A 271 36.61 -11.61 0.48
CA GLY A 271 36.77 -12.82 1.30
C GLY A 271 36.11 -12.72 2.68
N LEU A 272 35.00 -11.98 2.78
CA LEU A 272 34.32 -11.69 4.06
C LEU A 272 33.21 -12.69 4.41
N LEU A 273 32.86 -13.61 3.50
CA LEU A 273 31.89 -14.67 3.80
C LEU A 273 32.49 -15.67 4.78
N SER A 274 31.67 -16.19 5.69
CA SER A 274 32.11 -17.32 6.49
C SER A 274 32.31 -18.52 5.57
N ASP A 275 33.46 -19.20 5.69
CA ASP A 275 33.74 -20.46 4.99
C ASP A 275 32.85 -21.57 5.58
N THR A 276 31.55 -21.54 5.26
CA THR A 276 30.68 -22.69 5.47
C THR A 276 30.72 -23.56 4.22
N THR A 277 31.92 -23.97 3.81
CA THR A 277 32.07 -25.24 3.11
C THR A 277 31.85 -26.31 4.16
N PRO A 278 30.86 -27.21 4.04
CA PRO A 278 30.89 -28.42 4.83
C PRO A 278 32.24 -29.06 4.52
N THR A 279 33.10 -29.16 5.53
CA THR A 279 34.33 -29.94 5.47
C THR A 279 33.89 -31.38 5.19
N SER A 280 33.70 -31.74 3.92
CA SER A 280 33.85 -33.12 3.50
C SER A 280 35.32 -33.41 3.77
N ALA A 281 35.56 -33.99 4.95
CA ALA A 281 36.83 -34.55 5.33
C ALA A 281 37.37 -35.33 4.13
N ALA A 282 38.52 -34.87 3.65
CA ALA A 282 39.36 -35.62 2.74
C ALA A 282 39.78 -36.92 3.44
N GLU A 283 39.75 -37.99 2.64
CA GLU A 283 40.78 -39.05 2.58
C GLU A 283 41.05 -39.87 3.85
N SER A 284 40.63 -41.13 3.81
CA SER A 284 41.50 -42.33 3.81
C SER A 284 40.69 -43.58 3.48
#